data_AF-A0A7Y0B4H8-F1
#
_entry.id   AF-A0A7Y0B4H8-F1
#
_cell.length_a   1.000
_cell.length_b   1.000
_cell.length_c   1.000
_cell.angle_alpha   90.00
_cell.angle_beta   90.00
_cell.angle_gamma   90.00
#
_symmetry.space_group_name_H-M   'P 1'
#
loop_
_entity.id
_entity.type
_entity.pdbx_description
1 polymer ?
#
loop_
_entity_poly.entity_id
_entity_poly.type
_entity_poly.pdbx_seq_one_letter_code
_entity_poly.pdbx_strand_id
1 'polypeptide(L)' 'MVKLSGDPDCKNGTCPTLWARTETGDYVVQGYVITDSAELAQLGLPAGESAVRVPAAVLEEYFRARA' A
#
# COMPACT_ATOMS: atom_id res chain seq x y z
N MET A 1 -5.28 -11.27 9.37
CA MET A 1 -4.44 -10.14 8.89
C MET A 1 -3.98 -9.34 10.10
N VAL A 2 -2.76 -8.82 10.08
CA VAL A 2 -2.16 -8.03 11.17
C VAL A 2 -1.74 -6.68 10.61
N LYS A 3 -2.09 -5.56 11.28
CA LYS A 3 -1.62 -4.23 10.88
C LYS A 3 -0.14 -4.07 11.21
N LEU A 4 0.62 -3.50 10.29
CA LEU A 4 2.07 -3.38 10.40
C LEU A 4 2.55 -1.92 10.51
N SER A 5 2.05 -1.04 9.65
CA SER A 5 2.32 0.41 9.67
C SER A 5 1.14 1.14 9.04
N GLY A 6 0.99 2.43 9.31
CA GLY A 6 0.02 3.32 8.68
C GLY A 6 0.52 4.74 8.62
N ASP A 7 -0.18 5.59 7.87
CA ASP A 7 0.23 6.98 7.68
C ASP A 7 0.35 7.75 9.03
N PRO A 8 1.52 8.31 9.37
CA PRO A 8 1.73 9.01 10.64
C PRO A 8 0.96 10.34 10.73
N ASP A 9 0.61 10.96 9.60
CA ASP A 9 -0.09 12.26 9.54
C ASP A 9 -1.61 12.11 9.43
N CYS A 10 -2.13 10.93 9.76
CA CYS A 10 -3.55 10.59 9.73
C CYS A 10 -4.39 11.49 10.65
N LYS A 11 -4.98 12.57 10.11
CA LYS A 11 -5.80 13.52 10.89
C LYS A 11 -7.31 13.51 10.62
N ASN A 12 -7.85 12.82 9.60
CA ASN A 12 -9.31 12.62 9.42
C ASN A 12 -9.64 11.72 8.19
N GLY A 13 -9.57 10.39 8.29
CA GLY A 13 -10.04 9.49 7.23
C GLY A 13 -9.53 8.03 7.32
N THR A 14 -9.86 7.21 6.31
CA THR A 14 -9.30 5.86 6.10
C THR A 14 -7.86 5.97 5.62
N CYS A 15 -6.91 5.90 6.55
CA CYS A 15 -5.51 6.16 6.26
C CYS A 15 -4.82 4.96 5.57
N PRO A 16 -3.90 5.22 4.62
CA PRO A 16 -3.10 4.19 3.99
C PRO A 16 -2.40 3.33 5.05
N THR A 17 -2.45 2.01 4.88
CA THR A 17 -2.07 1.04 5.91
C THR A 17 -1.46 -0.18 5.26
N LEU A 18 -0.36 -0.67 5.83
CA LEU A 18 0.26 -1.93 5.48
C LEU A 18 -0.24 -3.03 6.43
N TRP A 19 -0.65 -4.16 5.87
CA TRP A 19 -1.10 -5.33 6.60
C TRP A 19 -0.28 -6.57 6.20
N ALA A 20 -0.05 -7.50 7.13
CA ALA A 20 0.46 -8.83 6.86
C ALA A 20 -0.67 -9.86 6.86
N ARG A 21 -0.67 -10.73 5.86
CA ARG A 21 -1.43 -11.97 5.84
C ARG A 21 -0.51 -13.10 6.30
N THR A 22 -0.52 -13.37 7.60
CA THR A 22 0.38 -14.33 8.26
C THR A 22 0.28 -15.76 7.74
N GLU A 23 -0.88 -16.14 7.20
CA GLU A 23 -1.13 -17.48 6.67
C GLU A 23 -0.43 -17.75 5.33
N THR A 24 -0.30 -16.71 4.49
CA THR A 24 0.27 -16.83 3.14
C THR A 24 1.65 -16.17 3.01
N GLY A 25 2.00 -15.30 3.97
CA GLY A 25 3.20 -14.47 3.90
C GLY A 25 3.04 -13.20 3.06
N ASP A 26 1.85 -12.95 2.51
CA ASP A 26 1.60 -11.80 1.65
C ASP A 26 1.45 -10.50 2.46
N TYR A 27 1.82 -9.39 1.82
CA TYR A 27 1.43 -8.06 2.29
C TYR A 27 0.18 -7.57 1.57
N VAL A 28 -0.69 -6.87 2.31
CA VAL A 28 -1.83 -6.15 1.73
C VAL A 28 -1.62 -4.66 2.00
N VAL A 29 -1.62 -3.88 0.92
CA VAL A 29 -1.41 -2.43 0.96
C VAL A 29 -2.73 -1.73 0.71
N GLN A 30 -3.20 -0.98 1.70
CA GLN A 30 -4.32 -0.05 1.53
C GLN A 30 -3.77 1.30 1.06
N GLY A 31 -4.34 1.83 -0.03
CA GLY A 31 -3.99 3.13 -0.60
C GLY A 31 -5.11 3.68 -1.48
N TYR A 32 -4.79 4.70 -2.27
CA TYR A 32 -5.72 5.34 -3.20
C TYR A 32 -5.61 4.70 -4.58
N VAL A 33 -6.68 4.11 -5.10
CA VAL A 33 -6.68 3.48 -6.43
C VAL A 33 -6.26 4.49 -7.50
N ILE A 34 -5.29 4.10 -8.33
CA ILE A 34 -4.90 4.87 -9.50
C ILE A 34 -5.96 4.63 -10.58
N THR A 35 -6.65 5.69 -10.99
CA THR A 35 -7.66 5.64 -12.06
C THR A 35 -7.19 6.31 -13.35
N ASP A 36 -6.05 7.01 -13.33
CA ASP A 36 -5.45 7.61 -14.50
C ASP A 36 -4.89 6.53 -15.42
N SER A 37 -5.45 6.42 -16.62
CA SER A 37 -5.05 5.41 -17.62
C SER A 37 -3.62 5.59 -18.13
N ALA A 38 -3.12 6.82 -18.20
CA ALA A 38 -1.75 7.09 -18.66
C ALA A 38 -0.73 6.73 -17.57
N GLU A 39 -1.07 6.93 -16.29
CA GLU A 39 -0.27 6.44 -15.15
C GLU A 39 -0.27 4.90 -15.13
N LEU A 40 -1.43 4.25 -15.24
CA LEU A 40 -1.53 2.79 -15.27
C LEU A 40 -0.81 2.15 -16.47
N ALA A 41 -0.86 2.76 -17.65
CA ALA A 41 -0.20 2.24 -18.85
C ALA A 41 1.32 2.16 -18.69
N GLN A 42 1.92 3.05 -17.88
CA GLN A 42 3.37 3.01 -17.58
C GLN A 42 3.76 1.82 -16.72
N LEU A 43 2.83 1.27 -15.94
CA LEU A 43 3.07 0.12 -15.05
C LEU A 43 2.98 -1.22 -15.81
N GLY A 44 2.34 -1.26 -16.98
CA GLY A 44 2.22 -2.48 -17.80
C GLY A 44 1.50 -3.63 -17.09
N LEU A 45 0.49 -3.32 -16.25
CA LEU A 45 -0.20 -4.31 -15.43
C LEU A 45 -1.00 -5.32 -16.29
N PRO A 46 -0.95 -6.63 -15.96
CA PRO A 46 -1.82 -7.64 -16.54
C PRO A 46 -3.32 -7.39 -16.34
N ALA A 47 -4.13 -8.04 -17.17
CA ALA A 47 -5.58 -7.99 -17.02
C ALA A 47 -6.02 -8.55 -15.66
N GLY A 48 -6.83 -7.78 -14.94
CA GLY A 48 -7.31 -8.12 -13.59
C GLY A 48 -6.46 -7.56 -12.46
N GLU A 49 -5.33 -6.92 -12.76
CA GLU A 49 -4.49 -6.22 -11.78
C GLU A 49 -4.80 -4.70 -11.76
N SER A 50 -4.50 -4.07 -10.63
CA SER A 50 -4.65 -2.62 -10.42
C SER A 50 -3.56 -2.13 -9.46
N ALA A 51 -3.38 -0.81 -9.38
CA ALA A 51 -2.39 -0.20 -8.51
C ALA A 51 -3.02 0.86 -7.61
N VAL A 52 -2.43 1.03 -6.42
CA VAL A 52 -2.80 2.07 -5.46
C VAL A 52 -1.61 2.95 -5.17
N ARG A 53 -1.84 4.25 -4.99
CA ARG A 53 -0.85 5.16 -4.39
C ARG A 53 -0.88 5.03 -2.89
N VAL A 54 0.29 4.84 -2.30
CA VAL A 54 0.52 4.79 -0.86
C VAL A 54 1.65 5.78 -0.52
N PRO A 55 1.53 6.56 0.57
CA PRO A 55 2.63 7.41 1.03
C PRO A 55 3.85 6.57 1.39
N ALA A 56 5.03 6.99 0.94
CA ALA A 56 6.28 6.24 1.16
C ALA A 56 6.55 5.97 2.65
N ALA A 57 6.19 6.93 3.52
CA ALA A 57 6.35 6.81 4.97
C ALA A 57 5.75 5.52 5.56
N VAL A 58 4.60 5.05 5.02
CA VAL A 58 3.94 3.81 5.50
C VAL A 58 4.78 2.56 5.23
N LEU A 59 5.50 2.53 4.11
CA LEU A 59 6.36 1.40 3.76
C LEU A 59 7.74 1.54 4.42
N GLU A 60 8.32 2.74 4.35
CA GLU A 60 9.65 3.00 4.87
C GLU A 60 9.75 2.84 6.38
N GLU A 61 8.75 3.27 7.16
CA GLU A 61 8.71 3.08 8.61
C GLU A 61 8.82 1.59 8.96
N TYR A 62 8.00 0.77 8.31
CA TYR A 62 7.97 -0.66 8.54
C TYR A 62 9.26 -1.36 8.10
N PHE A 63 9.78 -1.07 6.92
CA PHE A 63 10.99 -1.72 6.43
C PHE A 63 12.24 -1.26 7.18
N ARG A 64 12.32 0.01 7.60
CA ARG A 64 13.40 0.51 8.47
C ARG A 64 13.42 -0.19 9.81
N ALA A 65 12.25 -0.44 10.41
CA ALA A 65 12.15 -1.12 11.71
C ALA A 65 12.56 -2.62 11.67
N ARG A 66 12.80 -3.18 10.47
CA ARG A 66 13.16 -4.59 10.26
C ARG A 66 14.57 -4.82 9.71
N ALA A 67 15.29 -3.75 9.39
CA ALA A 67 16.71 -3.80 9.01
C ALA A 67 17.60 -3.82 10.26
#